data_AF-A0AAE6NKN1-F1
#
_entry.id   AF-A0AAE6NKN1-F1
#
_cell.length_a   1.000
_cell.length_b   1.000
_cell.length_c   1.000
_cell.angle_alpha   90.00
_cell.angle_beta   90.00
_cell.angle_gamma   90.00
#
_symmetry.space_group_name_H-M   'P 1'
#
loop_
_entity.id
_entity.type
_entity.pdbx_description
1 polymer ?
#
loop_
_entity_poly.entity_id
_entity_poly.type
_entity_poly.pdbx_seq_one_letter_code
_entity_poly.pdbx_strand_id
1 'polypeptide(L)'
;MPRARGCTPMARAMSVLPATVGGCEVHTESPLTRDTLQDCEGCGTTVKYRGEGRRSGHCLSCSQMARQGRRYNLTAGGMRAILEFQGGVCALCGEKPEREDASSSYWHIDHDHQCCAPSDAAWSICGGCVRGLLCIGCNARGVAWYELLPLDRRDWGRMNDYLTNPPGRRLRLAGGLQFLLGDIVRDRLA
;
A
#
# COMPACT_ATOMS: atom_id res chain seq x y z
N MET A 1 46.68 -23.47 7.40
CA MET A 1 46.01 -22.43 8.23
C MET A 1 45.12 -23.14 9.25
N PRO A 2 45.46 -23.14 10.55
CA PRO A 2 44.82 -24.03 11.52
C PRO A 2 43.73 -23.36 12.38
N ARG A 3 42.64 -24.12 12.55
CA ARG A 3 41.83 -24.46 13.75
C ARG A 3 41.62 -23.46 14.91
N ALA A 4 40.32 -23.23 15.15
CA ALA A 4 39.56 -23.16 16.42
C ALA A 4 40.29 -23.19 17.78
N ARG A 5 39.80 -22.37 18.73
CA ARG A 5 39.41 -22.76 20.11
C ARG A 5 38.89 -21.56 20.90
N GLY A 6 37.81 -21.75 21.66
CA GLY A 6 37.27 -20.77 22.61
C GLY A 6 37.98 -20.80 23.97
N CYS A 7 37.59 -19.89 24.87
CA CYS A 7 37.71 -20.01 26.33
C CYS A 7 36.89 -18.89 27.02
N THR A 8 35.92 -19.29 27.84
CA THR A 8 35.39 -18.56 29.03
C THR A 8 36.40 -18.67 30.22
N PRO A 9 36.15 -18.17 31.45
CA PRO A 9 35.63 -16.89 31.98
C PRO A 9 36.54 -16.29 33.10
N MET A 10 36.04 -15.25 33.80
CA MET A 10 36.34 -14.78 35.18
C MET A 10 37.30 -13.59 35.46
N ALA A 11 36.65 -12.47 35.84
CA ALA A 11 36.82 -11.66 37.06
C ALA A 11 38.22 -11.20 37.53
N ARG A 12 38.44 -9.89 37.60
CA ARG A 12 38.42 -9.06 38.84
C ARG A 12 38.69 -7.59 38.53
N ALA A 13 38.03 -6.73 39.30
CA ALA A 13 38.12 -5.27 39.24
C ALA A 13 39.45 -4.74 39.79
N MET A 14 39.99 -3.67 39.18
CA MET A 14 40.60 -2.53 39.88
C MET A 14 40.37 -1.24 39.07
N SER A 15 39.94 -0.21 39.78
CA SER A 15 39.57 1.15 39.38
C SER A 15 40.71 1.97 38.76
N VAL A 16 40.42 2.83 37.75
CA VAL A 16 40.53 4.31 37.79
C VAL A 16 39.66 4.90 36.65
N LEU A 17 38.81 5.89 36.95
CA LEU A 17 37.99 6.72 36.02
C LEU A 17 38.83 7.87 35.41
N PRO A 18 38.31 8.72 34.49
CA PRO A 18 37.33 8.51 33.43
C PRO A 18 37.91 8.91 32.04
N ALA A 19 37.52 8.22 30.97
CA ALA A 19 37.63 8.77 29.63
C ALA A 19 36.22 9.01 29.10
N THR A 20 35.82 10.27 29.07
CA THR A 20 34.65 10.74 28.35
C THR A 20 34.85 10.44 26.87
N VAL A 21 34.20 9.40 26.38
CA VAL A 21 33.94 9.22 24.95
C VAL A 21 32.44 9.01 24.82
N GLY A 22 31.82 9.87 24.00
CA GLY A 22 30.40 10.14 23.94
C GLY A 22 29.51 8.91 24.03
N GLY A 23 28.53 8.98 24.93
CA GLY A 23 27.47 8.00 25.04
C GLY A 23 26.77 7.83 23.70
N CYS A 24 26.92 6.66 23.09
CA CYS A 24 25.80 6.10 22.36
C CYS A 24 24.79 5.72 23.43
N GLU A 25 23.77 6.55 23.62
CA GLU A 25 22.56 6.13 24.31
C GLU A 25 22.05 4.89 23.58
N VAL A 26 22.24 3.73 24.18
CA VAL A 26 21.56 2.52 23.74
C VAL A 26 20.10 2.78 24.02
N HIS A 27 19.36 3.25 23.02
CA HIS A 27 17.91 3.24 23.08
C HIS A 27 17.52 1.80 23.36
N THR A 28 17.11 1.54 24.60
CA THR A 28 16.72 0.21 25.07
C THR A 28 15.58 -0.24 24.16
N GLU A 29 15.88 -1.19 23.28
CA GLU A 29 14.88 -1.76 22.41
C GLU A 29 13.80 -2.37 23.30
N SER A 30 12.63 -1.73 23.33
CA SER A 30 11.51 -2.19 24.13
C SER A 30 11.26 -3.68 23.84
N PRO A 31 11.14 -4.57 24.85
CA PRO A 31 11.06 -6.01 24.62
C PRO A 31 9.92 -6.38 23.66
N LEU A 32 10.16 -7.34 22.76
CA LEU A 32 9.12 -7.94 21.94
C LEU A 32 8.24 -8.83 22.84
N THR A 33 7.14 -8.29 23.34
CA THR A 33 6.13 -9.04 24.09
C THR A 33 4.92 -9.31 23.19
N ARG A 34 4.07 -10.27 23.56
CA ARG A 34 2.79 -10.48 22.87
C ARG A 34 1.93 -9.20 22.81
N ASP A 35 2.12 -8.28 23.75
CA ASP A 35 1.38 -7.03 23.82
C ASP A 35 1.93 -5.94 22.88
N THR A 36 3.17 -6.09 22.39
CA THR A 36 3.83 -5.17 21.45
C THR A 36 3.83 -5.67 20.00
N LEU A 37 3.37 -6.89 19.75
CA LEU A 37 3.20 -7.50 18.42
C LEU A 37 1.70 -7.60 18.07
N GLN A 38 1.30 -7.09 16.91
CA GLN A 38 -0.05 -7.28 16.39
C GLN A 38 -0.03 -7.53 14.89
N ASP A 39 -1.00 -8.32 14.41
CA ASP A 39 -1.17 -8.59 13.00
C ASP A 39 -1.80 -7.39 12.30
N CYS A 40 -1.23 -6.99 11.17
CA CYS A 40 -1.76 -5.91 10.37
C CYS A 40 -3.12 -6.29 9.79
N GLU A 41 -4.16 -5.49 10.04
CA GLU A 41 -5.53 -5.66 9.50
C GLU A 41 -5.58 -5.64 7.96
N GLY A 42 -4.53 -5.16 7.29
CA GLY A 42 -4.44 -5.12 5.84
C GLY A 42 -3.75 -6.34 5.21
N CYS A 43 -2.65 -6.86 5.78
CA CYS A 43 -1.88 -8.01 5.22
C CYS A 43 -1.86 -9.26 6.09
N GLY A 44 -2.26 -9.16 7.35
CA GLY A 44 -2.01 -10.19 8.36
C GLY A 44 -0.53 -10.30 8.80
N THR A 45 0.39 -9.46 8.30
CA THR A 45 1.78 -9.47 8.76
C THR A 45 1.87 -8.99 10.20
N THR A 46 2.50 -9.79 11.07
CA THR A 46 2.80 -9.40 12.45
C THR A 46 3.83 -8.27 12.47
N VAL A 47 3.49 -7.15 13.11
CA VAL A 47 4.37 -5.99 13.23
C VAL A 47 4.51 -5.52 14.68
N LYS A 48 5.68 -4.95 15.00
CA LYS A 48 5.96 -4.35 16.31
C LYS A 48 5.41 -2.93 16.37
N TYR A 49 4.52 -2.65 17.32
CA TYR A 49 4.03 -1.31 17.59
C TYR A 49 4.83 -0.64 18.70
N ARG A 50 5.16 0.64 18.52
CA ARG A 50 5.88 1.43 19.54
C ARG A 50 4.89 2.00 20.57
N GLY A 51 4.72 1.31 21.70
CA GLY A 51 4.26 1.89 22.98
C GLY A 51 2.86 2.52 23.03
N GLU A 52 2.45 2.96 24.24
CA GLU A 52 1.09 3.43 24.57
C GLU A 52 0.66 4.68 23.77
N GLY A 53 -0.58 4.66 23.26
CA GLY A 53 -1.08 5.61 22.27
C GLY A 53 -1.63 4.88 21.04
N ARG A 54 -2.56 5.51 20.33
CA ARG A 54 -3.39 4.93 19.24
C ARG A 54 -2.63 3.90 18.38
N ARG A 55 -2.90 2.60 18.57
CA ARG A 55 -2.34 1.52 17.75
C ARG A 55 -2.99 1.61 16.37
N SER A 56 -2.25 2.06 15.36
CA SER A 56 -2.73 2.01 13.98
C SER A 56 -2.74 0.55 13.56
N GLY A 57 -3.89 -0.11 13.39
CA GLY A 57 -4.00 -1.55 13.04
C GLY A 57 -3.34 -1.98 11.72
N HIS A 58 -2.49 -1.14 11.13
CA HIS A 58 -1.78 -1.36 9.88
C HIS A 58 -0.26 -1.25 10.06
N CYS A 59 0.50 -2.06 9.31
CA CYS A 59 1.94 -1.84 9.12
C CYS A 59 2.20 -0.52 8.36
N LEU A 60 3.46 -0.09 8.23
CA LEU A 60 3.78 1.18 7.56
C LEU A 60 3.25 1.23 6.12
N SER A 61 3.40 0.15 5.35
CA SER A 61 2.90 0.09 3.97
C SER A 61 1.37 0.12 3.90
N CYS A 62 0.68 -0.68 4.73
CA CYS A 62 -0.78 -0.66 4.81
C CYS A 62 -1.34 0.66 5.33
N SER A 63 -0.63 1.36 6.22
CA SER A 63 -1.06 2.67 6.71
C SER A 63 -1.05 3.70 5.59
N GLN A 64 -0.05 3.64 4.71
CA GLN A 64 0.00 4.48 3.51
C GLN A 64 -1.09 4.12 2.50
N MET A 65 -1.35 2.83 2.28
CA MET A 65 -2.45 2.36 1.43
C MET A 65 -3.79 2.83 2.00
N ALA A 66 -4.07 2.60 3.28
CA ALA A 66 -5.29 3.05 3.94
C ALA A 66 -5.51 4.56 3.77
N ARG A 67 -4.46 5.36 3.93
CA ARG A 67 -4.54 6.82 3.74
C ARG A 67 -4.87 7.20 2.29
N GLN A 68 -4.25 6.54 1.30
CA GLN A 68 -4.48 6.82 -0.11
C GLN A 68 -5.87 6.34 -0.56
N GLY A 69 -6.23 5.09 -0.22
CA GLY A 69 -7.48 4.42 -0.58
C GLY A 69 -8.72 5.02 0.07
N ARG A 70 -8.57 5.76 1.19
CA ARG A 70 -9.70 6.43 1.86
C ARG A 70 -10.51 7.33 0.95
N ARG A 71 -9.85 7.99 -0.02
CA ARG A 71 -10.50 8.86 -1.00
C ARG A 71 -11.19 8.10 -2.14
N TYR A 72 -11.08 6.79 -2.17
CA TYR A 72 -11.61 5.95 -3.24
C TYR A 72 -12.49 4.83 -2.65
N ASN A 73 -12.97 5.01 -1.41
CA ASN A 73 -13.72 4.01 -0.65
C ASN A 73 -13.01 2.64 -0.53
N LEU A 74 -11.68 2.56 -0.63
CA LEU A 74 -10.92 1.31 -0.58
C LEU A 74 -10.25 1.11 0.79
N THR A 75 -10.30 -0.12 1.31
CA THR A 75 -9.48 -0.52 2.47
C THR A 75 -8.02 -0.74 2.03
N ALA A 76 -7.10 -0.83 2.99
CA ALA A 76 -5.72 -1.25 2.69
C ALA A 76 -5.68 -2.65 2.07
N GLY A 77 -6.52 -3.57 2.54
CA GLY A 77 -6.71 -4.90 1.97
C GLY A 77 -7.23 -4.85 0.53
N GLY A 78 -8.23 -4.01 0.25
CA GLY A 78 -8.77 -3.82 -1.11
C GLY A 78 -7.73 -3.28 -2.09
N MET A 79 -6.95 -2.28 -1.70
CA MET A 79 -5.84 -1.79 -2.52
C MET A 79 -4.78 -2.86 -2.78
N ARG A 80 -4.40 -3.62 -1.74
CA ARG A 80 -3.46 -4.74 -1.88
C ARG A 80 -3.99 -5.78 -2.85
N ALA A 81 -5.25 -6.19 -2.71
CA ALA A 81 -5.87 -7.20 -3.56
C ALA A 81 -5.85 -6.78 -5.04
N ILE A 82 -6.09 -5.50 -5.35
CA ILE A 82 -5.93 -4.98 -6.72
C ILE A 82 -4.48 -5.12 -7.19
N LEU A 83 -3.51 -4.71 -6.37
CA LEU A 83 -2.09 -4.77 -6.73
C LEU A 83 -1.62 -6.22 -6.96
N GLU A 84 -2.03 -7.13 -6.09
CA GLU A 84 -1.73 -8.57 -6.19
C GLU A 84 -2.36 -9.17 -7.43
N PHE A 85 -3.62 -8.84 -7.72
CA PHE A 85 -4.31 -9.27 -8.94
C PHE A 85 -3.63 -8.74 -10.21
N GLN A 86 -2.98 -7.57 -10.13
CA GLN A 86 -2.14 -7.02 -11.20
C GLN A 86 -0.75 -7.67 -11.27
N GLY A 87 -0.36 -8.54 -10.33
CA GLY A 87 0.99 -9.12 -10.26
C GLY A 87 2.07 -8.16 -9.73
N GLY A 88 1.66 -7.12 -8.98
CA GLY A 88 2.59 -6.13 -8.42
C GLY A 88 3.15 -5.14 -9.45
N VAL A 89 2.48 -4.98 -10.59
CA VAL A 89 2.89 -4.08 -11.68
C VAL A 89 1.79 -3.07 -12.04
N CYS A 90 2.17 -2.04 -12.79
CA CYS A 90 1.24 -1.12 -13.43
C CYS A 90 0.31 -1.89 -14.36
N ALA A 91 -1.00 -1.75 -14.20
CA ALA A 91 -1.98 -2.46 -15.04
C ALA A 91 -1.89 -2.12 -16.53
N LEU A 92 -1.29 -0.99 -16.89
CA LEU A 92 -1.20 -0.51 -18.27
C LEU A 92 0.14 -0.82 -18.94
N CYS A 93 1.27 -0.43 -18.31
CA CYS A 93 2.59 -0.64 -18.90
C CYS A 93 3.27 -1.94 -18.46
N GLY A 94 2.82 -2.58 -17.39
CA GLY A 94 3.44 -3.79 -16.84
C GLY A 94 4.73 -3.54 -16.06
N GLU A 95 5.14 -2.28 -15.88
CA GLU A 95 6.34 -1.93 -15.13
C GLU A 95 6.12 -2.01 -13.62
N LYS A 96 7.18 -2.42 -12.93
CA LYS A 96 7.31 -2.35 -11.47
C LYS A 96 7.81 -0.96 -11.07
N PRO A 97 7.66 -0.58 -9.79
CA PRO A 97 8.37 0.57 -9.27
C PRO A 97 9.87 0.39 -9.40
N GLU A 98 10.59 1.47 -9.71
CA GLU A 98 12.06 1.46 -9.84
C GLU A 98 12.78 1.07 -8.55
N ARG A 99 12.08 1.10 -7.40
CA ARG A 99 12.62 0.68 -6.11
C ARG A 99 11.73 -0.40 -5.51
N GLU A 100 12.34 -1.47 -5.03
CA GLU A 100 11.63 -2.59 -4.38
C GLU A 100 10.90 -2.16 -3.09
N ASP A 101 11.36 -1.08 -2.44
CA ASP A 101 10.75 -0.48 -1.25
C ASP A 101 9.70 0.59 -1.59
N ALA A 102 9.38 0.80 -2.88
CA ALA A 102 8.43 1.80 -3.30
C ALA A 102 7.05 1.48 -2.71
N SER A 103 6.75 2.20 -1.62
CA SER A 103 5.48 2.15 -0.92
C SER A 103 4.32 2.52 -1.85
N SER A 104 3.08 2.39 -1.36
CA SER A 104 1.87 2.77 -2.10
C SER A 104 1.85 4.21 -2.62
N SER A 105 2.75 5.09 -2.19
CA SER A 105 2.94 6.42 -2.79
C SER A 105 3.36 6.37 -4.27
N TYR A 106 3.97 5.28 -4.73
CA TYR A 106 4.32 5.10 -6.15
C TYR A 106 3.08 4.78 -7.02
N TRP A 107 2.12 4.07 -6.44
CA TRP A 107 0.91 3.67 -7.14
C TRP A 107 -0.12 4.78 -7.09
N HIS A 108 -0.70 5.06 -8.25
CA HIS A 108 -1.82 5.98 -8.39
C HIS A 108 -3.09 5.18 -8.65
N ILE A 109 -4.15 5.49 -7.89
CA ILE A 109 -5.46 4.89 -8.06
C ILE A 109 -6.15 5.58 -9.24
N ASP A 110 -6.26 4.86 -10.34
CA ASP A 110 -7.04 5.29 -11.49
C ASP A 110 -8.50 4.85 -11.34
N HIS A 111 -9.42 5.72 -11.75
CA HIS A 111 -10.84 5.53 -11.59
C HIS A 111 -11.61 6.21 -12.72
N ASP A 112 -12.78 5.67 -13.02
CA ASP A 112 -13.67 6.25 -14.03
C ASP A 112 -14.31 7.55 -13.52
N HIS A 113 -13.91 8.67 -14.11
CA HIS A 113 -14.42 10.00 -13.80
C HIS A 113 -15.89 10.22 -14.24
N GLN A 114 -16.47 9.33 -15.07
CA GLN A 114 -17.89 9.40 -15.45
C GLN A 114 -18.80 8.72 -14.41
N CYS A 115 -18.26 7.83 -13.57
CA CYS A 115 -19.07 7.03 -12.66
C CYS A 115 -19.62 7.83 -11.46
N CYS A 116 -18.83 8.77 -10.93
CA CYS A 116 -19.20 9.55 -9.75
C CYS A 116 -19.09 11.04 -10.06
N ALA A 117 -20.20 11.78 -9.88
CA ALA A 117 -20.16 13.23 -9.88
C ALA A 117 -19.32 13.73 -8.68
N PRO A 118 -18.67 14.91 -8.76
CA PRO A 118 -18.06 15.55 -7.60
C PRO A 118 -19.14 15.74 -6.52
N SER A 119 -18.92 15.22 -5.32
CA SER A 119 -19.86 15.38 -4.20
C SER A 119 -19.30 16.33 -3.16
N ASP A 120 -20.15 17.20 -2.63
CA ASP A 120 -19.83 18.21 -1.60
C ASP A 120 -19.60 17.60 -0.20
N ALA A 121 -19.87 16.30 -0.03
CA ALA A 121 -19.68 15.57 1.21
C ALA A 121 -18.36 14.78 1.22
N ALA A 122 -17.76 14.67 2.41
CA ALA A 122 -16.39 14.23 2.71
C ALA A 122 -16.01 12.77 2.34
N TRP A 123 -16.73 12.10 1.44
CA TRP A 123 -16.43 10.76 0.94
C TRP A 123 -16.52 10.73 -0.58
N SER A 124 -15.33 10.80 -1.18
CA SER A 124 -15.08 10.81 -2.61
C SER A 124 -15.25 9.42 -3.21
N ILE A 125 -16.12 9.36 -4.24
CA ILE A 125 -16.40 8.26 -5.18
C ILE A 125 -16.80 6.90 -4.56
N CYS A 126 -17.61 6.11 -5.29
CA CYS A 126 -18.21 4.87 -4.76
C CYS A 126 -17.22 3.72 -4.47
N GLY A 127 -16.00 3.79 -5.02
CA GLY A 127 -15.00 2.71 -5.02
C GLY A 127 -15.20 1.69 -6.14
N GLY A 128 -16.45 1.44 -6.57
CA GLY A 128 -16.75 0.59 -7.74
C GLY A 128 -16.21 1.14 -9.07
N CYS A 129 -15.89 2.43 -9.13
CA CYS A 129 -15.27 3.12 -10.26
C CYS A 129 -13.75 2.94 -10.35
N VAL A 130 -13.10 2.35 -9.34
CA VAL A 130 -11.66 2.13 -9.39
C VAL A 130 -11.33 1.10 -10.47
N ARG A 131 -10.48 1.52 -11.41
CA ARG A 131 -10.01 0.69 -12.52
C ARG A 131 -8.77 -0.09 -12.13
N GLY A 132 -7.79 0.55 -11.52
CA GLY A 132 -6.60 -0.16 -11.04
C GLY A 132 -5.54 0.76 -10.48
N LEU A 133 -4.38 0.16 -10.19
CA LEU A 133 -3.19 0.86 -9.74
C LEU A 133 -2.21 1.04 -10.90
N LEU A 134 -1.84 2.29 -11.16
CA LEU A 134 -0.99 2.67 -12.27
C LEU A 134 0.25 3.41 -11.77
N CYS A 135 1.32 3.40 -12.56
CA CYS A 135 2.42 4.34 -12.37
C CYS A 135 1.96 5.77 -12.74
N ILE A 136 2.68 6.78 -12.24
CA ILE A 136 2.32 8.19 -12.49
C ILE A 136 2.27 8.54 -13.98
N GLY A 137 3.17 7.97 -14.79
CA GLY A 137 3.21 8.21 -16.23
C GLY A 137 1.97 7.69 -16.94
N CYS A 138 1.58 6.44 -16.65
CA CYS A 138 0.37 5.84 -17.23
C CYS A 138 -0.89 6.55 -16.76
N ASN A 139 -0.99 6.91 -15.49
CA ASN A 139 -2.18 7.59 -14.95
C ASN A 139 -2.31 9.04 -15.44
N ALA A 140 -1.35 9.89 -15.07
CA ALA A 140 -1.47 11.34 -15.24
C ALA A 140 -1.19 11.82 -16.67
N ARG A 141 -0.49 11.02 -17.49
CA ARG A 141 -0.18 11.38 -18.87
C ARG A 141 -0.85 10.46 -19.88
N GLY A 142 -0.91 9.16 -19.61
CA GLY A 142 -1.53 8.18 -20.51
C GLY A 142 -3.05 8.26 -20.49
N VAL A 143 -3.67 7.79 -19.42
CA VAL A 143 -5.13 7.73 -19.26
C VAL A 143 -5.75 9.12 -19.37
N ALA A 144 -5.23 10.10 -18.64
CA ALA A 144 -5.75 11.46 -18.64
C ALA A 144 -5.80 12.10 -20.05
N TRP A 145 -4.76 11.90 -20.87
CA TRP A 145 -4.76 12.38 -22.25
C TRP A 145 -5.69 11.56 -23.16
N TYR A 146 -5.65 10.24 -23.03
CA TYR A 146 -6.40 9.35 -23.91
C TYR A 146 -7.91 9.48 -23.75
N GLU A 147 -8.39 9.71 -22.51
CA GLU A 147 -9.80 9.98 -22.24
C GLU A 147 -10.30 11.33 -22.77
N LEU A 148 -9.41 12.26 -23.14
CA LEU A 148 -9.77 13.52 -23.81
C LEU A 148 -9.92 13.36 -25.32
N LEU A 149 -9.44 12.26 -25.90
CA LEU A 149 -9.58 12.02 -27.33
C LEU A 149 -11.04 11.70 -27.70
N PRO A 150 -11.52 12.18 -28.85
CA PRO A 150 -12.71 11.65 -29.49
C PRO A 150 -12.66 10.12 -29.62
N LEU A 151 -13.81 9.45 -29.50
CA LEU A 151 -13.88 7.97 -29.49
C LEU A 151 -13.30 7.34 -30.76
N ASP A 152 -13.45 7.98 -31.92
CA ASP A 152 -12.90 7.55 -33.21
C ASP A 152 -11.36 7.58 -33.26
N ARG A 153 -10.71 8.25 -32.29
CA ARG A 153 -9.25 8.35 -32.15
C ARG A 153 -8.70 7.53 -30.99
N ARG A 154 -9.55 6.76 -30.30
CA ARG A 154 -9.15 5.82 -29.25
C ARG A 154 -8.93 4.45 -29.87
N ASP A 155 -7.83 4.30 -30.59
CA ASP A 155 -7.48 3.07 -31.33
C ASP A 155 -6.41 2.20 -30.64
N TRP A 156 -5.75 2.72 -29.59
CA TRP A 156 -4.84 1.93 -28.77
C TRP A 156 -5.53 0.79 -27.98
N GLY A 157 -5.51 -0.43 -28.54
CA GLY A 157 -6.19 -1.60 -27.99
C GLY A 157 -5.91 -1.88 -26.51
N ARG A 158 -4.65 -1.84 -26.07
CA ARG A 158 -4.30 -2.10 -24.66
C ARG A 158 -4.96 -1.10 -23.68
N MET A 159 -5.04 0.17 -24.05
CA MET A 159 -5.71 1.18 -23.24
C MET A 159 -7.22 0.93 -23.23
N ASN A 160 -7.82 0.64 -24.38
CA ASN A 160 -9.25 0.30 -24.45
C ASN A 160 -9.60 -0.93 -23.62
N ASP A 161 -8.77 -1.97 -23.63
CA ASP A 161 -8.94 -3.16 -22.79
C ASP A 161 -8.89 -2.80 -21.31
N TYR A 162 -7.96 -1.92 -20.91
CA TYR A 162 -7.86 -1.42 -19.55
C TYR A 162 -9.09 -0.61 -19.13
N LEU A 163 -9.57 0.30 -19.98
CA LEU A 163 -10.73 1.15 -19.67
C LEU A 163 -12.02 0.33 -19.58
N THR A 164 -12.19 -0.70 -20.41
CA THR A 164 -13.44 -1.49 -20.51
C THR A 164 -13.47 -2.70 -19.58
N ASN A 165 -12.34 -3.36 -19.36
CA ASN A 165 -12.23 -4.55 -18.49
C ASN A 165 -11.11 -4.43 -17.44
N PRO A 166 -11.16 -3.39 -16.59
CA PRO A 166 -10.07 -3.08 -15.68
C PRO A 166 -9.90 -4.13 -14.56
N PRO A 167 -8.69 -4.27 -13.98
CA PRO A 167 -8.42 -5.13 -12.82
C PRO A 167 -9.41 -4.96 -11.65
N GLY A 168 -9.71 -3.71 -11.26
CA GLY A 168 -10.61 -3.42 -10.15
C GLY A 168 -12.03 -3.94 -10.40
N ARG A 169 -12.54 -3.83 -11.63
CA ARG A 169 -13.84 -4.40 -12.03
C ARG A 169 -13.79 -5.93 -11.97
N ARG A 170 -12.77 -6.56 -12.54
CA ARG A 170 -12.63 -8.03 -12.56
C ARG A 170 -12.56 -8.60 -11.14
N LEU A 171 -11.76 -7.99 -10.27
CA LEU A 171 -11.63 -8.41 -8.89
C LEU A 171 -12.93 -8.23 -8.09
N ARG A 172 -13.64 -7.12 -8.31
CA ARG A 172 -14.95 -6.88 -7.70
C ARG A 172 -15.98 -7.93 -8.13
N LEU A 173 -16.07 -8.23 -9.42
CA LEU A 173 -16.99 -9.27 -9.92
C LEU A 173 -16.64 -10.67 -9.40
N ALA A 174 -15.38 -10.92 -9.06
CA ALA A 174 -14.94 -12.16 -8.42
C ALA A 174 -15.15 -12.17 -6.89
N GLY A 175 -15.71 -11.12 -6.29
CA GLY A 175 -15.91 -11.01 -4.83
C GLY A 175 -14.64 -10.74 -4.03
N GLY A 176 -13.53 -10.35 -4.68
CA GLY A 176 -12.22 -10.20 -4.05
C GLY A 176 -11.86 -8.79 -3.58
N LEU A 177 -12.78 -7.82 -3.66
CA LEU A 177 -12.50 -6.41 -3.35
C LEU A 177 -13.21 -5.94 -2.07
N GLN A 178 -12.47 -5.27 -1.19
CA GLN A 178 -12.97 -4.76 0.10
C GLN A 178 -13.07 -3.23 0.11
N PHE A 179 -14.20 -2.70 0.59
CA PHE A 179 -14.49 -1.26 0.69
C PHE A 179 -14.55 -0.75 2.14
N LEU A 180 -14.35 0.55 2.35
CA LEU A 180 -14.39 1.16 3.69
C LEU A 180 -15.81 1.32 4.25
N LEU A 181 -16.73 1.75 3.40
CA LEU A 181 -18.16 1.70 3.65
C LEU A 181 -18.69 0.48 2.89
N GLY A 182 -19.17 -0.53 3.62
CA GLY A 182 -19.60 -1.81 3.07
C GLY A 182 -20.53 -1.66 1.87
N ASP A 183 -20.30 -2.47 0.84
CA ASP A 183 -21.02 -2.61 -0.43
C ASP A 183 -21.99 -1.48 -0.82
N ILE A 184 -21.51 -0.23 -0.88
CA ILE A 184 -22.22 0.81 -1.64
C ILE A 184 -21.82 0.67 -3.11
N VAL A 185 -21.93 -0.55 -3.64
CA VAL A 185 -22.04 -0.78 -5.07
C VAL A 185 -23.49 -0.48 -5.40
N ARG A 186 -23.81 0.81 -5.58
CA ARG A 186 -25.05 1.15 -6.29
C ARG A 186 -24.82 0.69 -7.72
N ASP A 187 -25.20 -0.55 -8.02
CA ASP A 187 -25.50 -1.02 -9.36
C ASP A 187 -26.57 -0.07 -9.94
N ARG A 188 -26.11 1.03 -10.54
CA ARG A 188 -26.91 1.81 -11.49
C ARG A 188 -26.62 1.22 -12.87
N LEU A 189 -27.08 0.00 -13.06
CA LEU A 189 -27.35 -0.57 -14.36
C LEU A 189 -28.80 -1.10 -14.30
N ALA A 190 -29.72 -0.16 -14.46
CA ALA A 190 -31.06 -0.38 -14.99
C ALA A 190 -31.17 0.48 -16.26
#